data_AF-A0AAV4HMM2-F1
#
_entry.id   AF-A0AAV4HMM2-F1
#
_cell.length_a   1.000
_cell.length_b   1.000
_cell.length_c   1.000
_cell.angle_alpha   90.00
_cell.angle_beta   90.00
_cell.angle_gamma   90.00
#
_symmetry.space_group_name_H-M   'P 1'
#
loop_
_entity.id
_entity.type
_entity.pdbx_description
1 polymer ?
#
loop_
_entity_poly.entity_id
_entity_poly.type
_entity_poly.pdbx_seq_one_letter_code
_entity_poly.pdbx_strand_id
1 'polypeptide(L)'
;MRIKDRKKAKAVLNTNNTLATEALAQQRFAEAVKRSVREDKRKYLDGLAQVAEDAAASGKLREVYSITKRLSGKFQSGDKPIRARGGKLLTSQEQQKNRWKEHFAELLNRPTPDNSPNIEPANVDLEIDLEPPSTGDILGAKNN
;
A
#
# COMPACT_ATOMS: atom_id res chain seq x y z
N MET A 1 -2.53 -70.56 -3.44
CA MET A 1 -3.19 -69.24 -3.24
C MET A 1 -3.55 -68.67 -4.61
N ARG A 2 -4.84 -68.49 -4.95
CA ARG A 2 -5.30 -68.25 -6.33
C ARG A 2 -5.02 -66.80 -6.75
N ILE A 3 -4.37 -66.63 -7.90
CA ILE A 3 -3.98 -65.32 -8.49
C ILE A 3 -5.16 -64.33 -8.58
N LYS A 4 -6.38 -64.85 -8.75
CA LYS A 4 -7.63 -64.08 -8.82
C LYS A 4 -7.93 -63.34 -7.51
N ASP A 5 -7.65 -63.95 -6.36
CA ASP A 5 -7.95 -63.39 -5.04
C ASP A 5 -6.99 -62.23 -4.73
N ARG A 6 -5.71 -62.39 -5.10
CA ARG A 6 -4.71 -61.32 -4.97
C ARG A 6 -5.02 -60.12 -5.86
N LYS A 7 -5.54 -60.35 -7.08
CA LYS A 7 -5.98 -59.27 -7.99
C LYS A 7 -7.19 -58.51 -7.44
N LYS A 8 -8.18 -59.21 -6.88
CA LYS A 8 -9.34 -58.59 -6.24
C LYS A 8 -8.96 -57.78 -5.00
N ALA A 9 -8.10 -58.32 -4.13
CA ALA A 9 -7.59 -57.59 -2.96
C ALA A 9 -6.80 -56.33 -3.36
N LYS A 10 -5.97 -56.41 -4.39
CA LYS A 10 -5.18 -55.27 -4.90
C LYS A 10 -6.07 -54.23 -5.59
N ALA A 11 -7.13 -54.64 -6.27
CA ALA A 11 -8.12 -53.74 -6.85
C ALA A 11 -8.92 -53.01 -5.77
N VAL A 12 -9.37 -53.69 -4.71
CA VAL A 12 -10.05 -53.08 -3.56
C VAL A 12 -9.16 -52.04 -2.85
N LEU A 13 -7.86 -52.30 -2.72
CA LEU A 13 -6.90 -51.34 -2.17
C LEU A 13 -6.64 -50.15 -3.11
N ASN A 14 -6.59 -50.36 -4.43
CA ASN A 14 -6.40 -49.28 -5.42
C ASN A 14 -7.66 -48.42 -5.65
N THR A 15 -8.86 -48.98 -5.52
CA THR A 15 -10.13 -48.25 -5.72
C THR A 15 -10.56 -47.42 -4.52
N ASN A 16 -9.99 -47.66 -3.34
CA ASN A 16 -10.20 -46.84 -2.14
C ASN A 16 -9.32 -45.56 -2.10
N ASN A 17 -8.75 -45.18 -3.25
CA ASN A 17 -8.73 -43.79 -3.76
C ASN A 17 -7.68 -42.81 -3.21
N THR A 18 -6.42 -43.17 -3.43
CA THR A 18 -5.19 -42.37 -3.26
C THR A 18 -5.29 -40.93 -3.78
N LEU A 19 -5.90 -40.68 -4.96
CA LEU A 19 -6.03 -39.32 -5.53
C LEU A 19 -7.03 -38.43 -4.79
N ALA A 20 -8.15 -39.00 -4.32
CA ALA A 20 -9.14 -38.23 -3.54
C ALA A 20 -8.61 -37.93 -2.13
N THR A 21 -7.88 -38.87 -1.53
CA THR A 21 -7.21 -38.65 -0.24
C THR A 21 -6.06 -37.65 -0.34
N GLU A 22 -5.30 -37.67 -1.45
CA GLU A 22 -4.26 -36.68 -1.73
C GLU A 22 -4.85 -35.29 -1.97
N ALA A 23 -5.94 -35.17 -2.73
CA ALA A 23 -6.63 -33.90 -2.93
C ALA A 23 -7.19 -33.33 -1.61
N LEU A 24 -7.78 -34.17 -0.76
CA LEU A 24 -8.21 -33.78 0.59
C LEU A 24 -7.03 -33.39 1.49
N ALA A 25 -5.90 -34.09 1.39
CA ALA A 25 -4.68 -33.74 2.13
C ALA A 25 -4.12 -32.39 1.66
N GLN A 26 -4.08 -32.13 0.36
CA GLN A 26 -3.69 -30.83 -0.21
C GLN A 26 -4.64 -29.72 0.22
N GLN A 27 -5.96 -29.97 0.24
CA GLN A 27 -6.95 -29.00 0.72
C GLN A 27 -6.76 -28.71 2.22
N ARG A 28 -6.55 -29.74 3.04
CA ARG A 28 -6.27 -29.59 4.47
C ARG A 28 -4.99 -28.81 4.71
N PHE A 29 -3.94 -29.09 3.93
CA PHE A 29 -2.68 -28.35 3.99
C PHE A 29 -2.88 -26.89 3.59
N ALA A 30 -3.60 -26.60 2.50
CA ALA A 30 -3.93 -25.24 2.08
C ALA A 30 -4.73 -24.49 3.16
N GLU A 31 -5.71 -25.12 3.78
CA GLU A 31 -6.49 -24.55 4.89
C GLU A 31 -5.65 -24.37 6.16
N ALA A 32 -4.69 -25.24 6.42
CA ALA A 32 -3.75 -25.10 7.53
C ALA A 32 -2.81 -23.90 7.29
N VAL A 33 -2.26 -23.76 6.08
CA VAL A 33 -1.42 -22.62 5.69
C VAL A 33 -2.20 -21.30 5.82
N LYS A 34 -3.42 -21.24 5.29
CA LYS A 34 -4.27 -20.04 5.44
C LYS A 34 -4.53 -19.70 6.91
N ARG A 35 -4.77 -20.71 7.76
CA ARG A 35 -4.95 -20.50 9.20
C ARG A 35 -3.68 -19.98 9.85
N SER A 36 -2.52 -20.59 9.57
CA SER A 36 -1.22 -20.15 10.07
C SER A 36 -0.93 -18.70 9.66
N VAL A 37 -1.11 -18.34 8.39
CA VAL A 37 -0.88 -16.96 7.91
C VAL A 37 -1.79 -15.96 8.63
N ARG A 38 -3.06 -16.32 8.88
CA ARG A 38 -3.98 -15.47 9.65
C ARG A 38 -3.59 -15.36 11.12
N GLU A 39 -3.00 -16.39 11.69
CA GLU A 39 -2.50 -16.41 13.06
C GLU A 39 -1.23 -15.58 13.20
N ASP A 40 -0.26 -15.76 12.30
CA ASP A 40 0.97 -14.98 12.24
C ASP A 40 0.67 -13.49 12.04
N LYS A 41 -0.31 -13.16 11.17
CA LYS A 41 -0.78 -11.79 11.01
C LYS A 41 -1.36 -11.23 12.31
N ARG A 42 -2.15 -12.02 13.05
CA ARG A 42 -2.70 -11.60 14.35
C ARG A 42 -1.57 -11.36 15.36
N LYS A 43 -0.66 -12.32 15.53
CA LYS A 43 0.51 -12.18 16.41
C LYS A 43 1.35 -10.94 16.10
N TYR A 44 1.57 -10.64 14.82
CA TYR A 44 2.28 -9.43 14.40
C TYR A 44 1.53 -8.15 14.79
N LEU A 45 0.22 -8.10 14.60
CA LEU A 45 -0.61 -6.94 14.96
C LEU A 45 -0.71 -6.77 16.49
N ASP A 46 -0.86 -7.87 17.23
CA ASP A 46 -0.92 -7.86 18.69
C ASP A 46 0.40 -7.37 19.29
N GLY A 47 1.54 -7.86 18.78
CA GLY A 47 2.85 -7.35 19.20
C GLY A 47 3.04 -5.86 18.88
N LEU A 48 2.46 -5.38 17.78
CA LEU A 48 2.46 -3.95 17.47
C LEU A 48 1.60 -3.12 18.43
N ALA A 49 0.42 -3.63 18.79
CA ALA A 49 -0.46 -2.97 19.74
C ALA A 49 0.22 -2.85 21.10
N GLN A 50 0.90 -3.92 21.56
CA GLN A 50 1.65 -3.90 22.81
C GLN A 50 2.76 -2.83 22.82
N VAL A 51 3.54 -2.70 21.74
CA VAL A 51 4.56 -1.64 21.65
C VAL A 51 3.93 -0.24 21.65
N ALA A 52 2.72 -0.08 21.08
CA ALA A 52 2.01 1.19 21.13
C ALA A 52 1.55 1.53 22.56
N GLU A 53 1.08 0.55 23.33
CA GLU A 53 0.69 0.71 24.74
C GLU A 53 1.89 1.13 25.60
N ASP A 54 3.04 0.45 25.45
CA ASP A 54 4.27 0.78 26.18
C ASP A 54 4.78 2.19 25.83
N ALA A 55 4.71 2.57 24.54
CA ALA A 55 5.08 3.90 24.08
C ALA A 55 4.15 4.98 24.64
N ALA A 56 2.85 4.70 24.75
CA ALA A 56 1.87 5.60 25.35
C ALA A 56 2.12 5.77 26.86
N ALA A 57 2.38 4.67 27.57
CA ALA A 57 2.75 4.70 28.99
C ALA A 57 4.04 5.49 29.25
N SER A 58 4.99 5.44 28.30
CA SER A 58 6.25 6.18 28.36
C SER A 58 6.16 7.63 27.85
N GLY A 59 4.97 8.11 27.44
CA GLY A 59 4.78 9.47 26.92
C GLY A 59 5.37 9.74 25.52
N LYS A 60 5.70 8.70 24.75
CA LYS A 60 6.33 8.81 23.43
C LYS A 60 5.29 8.97 22.31
N LEU A 61 4.59 10.11 22.27
CA LEU A 61 3.48 10.35 21.33
C LEU A 61 3.84 10.11 19.85
N ARG A 62 5.08 10.43 19.43
CA ARG A 62 5.53 10.20 18.05
C ARG A 62 5.53 8.72 17.68
N GLU A 63 5.97 7.86 18.60
CA GLU A 63 5.99 6.40 18.39
C GLU A 63 4.56 5.86 18.35
N VAL A 64 3.71 6.28 19.30
CA VAL A 64 2.28 5.94 19.34
C VAL A 64 1.61 6.28 18.01
N TYR A 65 1.75 7.51 17.52
CA TYR A 65 1.17 7.92 16.24
C TYR A 65 1.67 7.06 15.07
N SER A 66 2.97 6.79 15.00
CA SER A 66 3.57 6.01 13.92
C SER A 66 3.06 4.55 13.89
N ILE A 67 2.91 3.94 15.06
CA ILE A 67 2.45 2.56 15.20
C ILE A 67 0.95 2.48 14.93
N THR A 68 0.16 3.39 15.49
CA THR A 68 -1.28 3.46 15.24
C THR A 68 -1.57 3.72 13.76
N LYS A 69 -0.77 4.55 13.08
CA LYS A 69 -0.85 4.74 11.63
C LYS A 69 -0.53 3.45 10.85
N ARG A 70 0.41 2.64 11.33
CA ARG A 70 0.72 1.33 10.73
C ARG A 70 -0.38 0.30 10.96
N LEU A 71 -1.03 0.31 12.13
CA LEU A 71 -2.14 -0.57 12.49
C LEU A 71 -3.46 -0.22 11.79
N SER A 72 -3.78 1.08 11.72
CA SER A 72 -5.00 1.61 11.08
C SER A 72 -4.88 1.73 9.56
N GLY A 73 -3.65 1.73 9.04
CA GLY A 73 -3.38 1.75 7.62
C GLY A 73 -3.98 0.52 6.94
N LYS A 74 -4.82 0.74 5.92
CA LYS A 74 -5.18 -0.33 4.99
C LYS A 74 -3.87 -0.92 4.45
N PHE A 75 -3.72 -2.24 4.50
CA PHE A 75 -2.60 -2.94 3.85
C PHE A 75 -2.71 -2.69 2.34
N GLN A 76 -2.12 -1.59 1.86
CA GLN A 76 -2.08 -1.24 0.45
C GLN A 76 -1.06 -2.20 -0.18
N SER A 77 -1.55 -3.30 -0.72
CA SER A 77 -0.72 -4.16 -1.56
C SER A 77 -0.34 -3.38 -2.82
N GLY A 78 0.94 -3.05 -2.94
CA GLY A 78 1.58 -2.73 -4.20
C GLY A 78 1.97 -1.27 -4.40
N ASP A 79 3.09 -1.12 -5.11
CA ASP A 79 3.46 0.09 -5.82
C ASP A 79 2.33 0.42 -6.80
N LYS A 80 1.68 1.57 -6.63
CA LYS A 80 0.52 1.92 -7.47
C LYS A 80 1.03 2.12 -8.91
N PRO A 81 0.52 1.38 -9.90
CA PRO A 81 1.04 1.49 -11.25
C PRO A 81 0.76 2.88 -11.82
N ILE A 82 1.79 3.47 -12.43
CA ILE A 82 1.74 4.81 -13.03
C ILE A 82 1.54 4.67 -14.54
N ARG A 83 0.77 5.56 -15.17
CA ARG A 83 0.65 5.56 -16.64
C ARG A 83 1.89 6.18 -17.31
N ALA A 84 2.47 5.42 -18.22
CA ALA A 84 3.44 5.91 -19.20
C ALA A 84 2.81 6.96 -20.12
N ARG A 85 3.64 7.72 -20.84
CA ARG A 85 3.18 8.72 -21.83
C ARG A 85 2.23 8.11 -22.86
N GLY A 86 2.52 6.91 -23.35
CA GLY A 86 1.66 6.17 -24.30
C GLY A 86 0.46 5.46 -23.66
N GLY A 87 0.08 5.79 -22.43
CA GLY A 87 -1.09 5.20 -21.74
C GLY A 87 -0.86 3.82 -21.10
N LYS A 88 0.28 3.16 -21.34
CA LYS A 88 0.65 1.86 -20.74
C LYS A 88 0.85 1.99 -19.22
N LEU A 89 0.35 1.03 -18.43
CA LEU A 89 0.60 0.97 -16.99
C LEU A 89 2.02 0.48 -16.69
N LEU A 90 2.72 1.18 -15.79
CA LEU A 90 4.07 0.89 -15.30
C LEU A 90 3.98 0.34 -13.88
N THR A 91 4.31 -0.94 -13.71
CA THR A 91 4.20 -1.65 -12.43
C THR A 91 5.54 -1.82 -11.71
N SER A 92 6.68 -1.59 -12.39
CA SER A 92 8.02 -1.68 -11.79
C SER A 92 8.49 -0.34 -11.23
N GLN A 93 9.10 -0.35 -10.04
CA GLN A 93 9.61 0.84 -9.36
C GLN A 93 10.62 1.62 -10.21
N GLU A 94 11.48 0.94 -10.95
CA GLU A 94 12.48 1.58 -11.83
C GLU A 94 11.81 2.30 -13.01
N GLN A 95 10.80 1.66 -13.61
CA GLN A 95 10.01 2.27 -14.69
C GLN A 95 9.21 3.48 -14.19
N GLN A 96 8.66 3.39 -12.98
CA GLN A 96 7.95 4.51 -12.35
C GLN A 96 8.90 5.69 -12.09
N LYS A 97 10.10 5.45 -11.54
CA LYS A 97 11.12 6.49 -11.32
C LYS A 97 11.53 7.17 -12.63
N ASN A 98 11.75 6.39 -13.70
CA ASN A 98 12.09 6.93 -15.01
C ASN A 98 10.96 7.78 -15.57
N ARG A 99 9.70 7.33 -15.44
CA ARG A 99 8.52 8.11 -15.85
C ARG A 99 8.37 9.42 -15.09
N TRP A 100 8.66 9.43 -13.78
CA TRP A 100 8.69 10.65 -12.98
C TRP A 100 9.79 11.61 -13.46
N LYS A 101 11.00 11.10 -13.70
CA LYS A 101 12.13 11.89 -14.21
C LYS A 101 11.80 12.56 -15.54
N GLU A 102 11.21 11.82 -16.48
CA GLU A 102 10.75 12.38 -17.77
C GLU A 102 9.71 13.48 -17.58
N HIS A 103 8.71 13.25 -16.73
CA HIS A 103 7.63 14.23 -16.52
C HIS A 103 8.14 15.55 -15.97
N PHE A 104 8.99 15.48 -14.93
CA PHE A 104 9.55 16.67 -14.30
C PHE A 104 10.59 17.35 -15.17
N ALA A 105 11.35 16.60 -15.97
CA ALA A 105 12.29 17.19 -16.91
C ALA A 105 11.58 18.08 -17.94
N GLU A 106 10.43 17.65 -18.46
CA GLU A 106 9.63 18.46 -19.39
C GLU A 106 8.97 19.66 -18.73
N LEU A 107 8.45 19.47 -17.51
CA LEU A 107 7.73 20.53 -16.81
C LEU A 107 8.67 21.63 -16.33
N LEU A 108 9.84 21.27 -15.80
CA LEU A 108 10.75 22.20 -15.12
C LEU A 108 11.83 22.77 -16.04
N ASN A 109 12.19 22.08 -17.14
CA ASN A 109 13.21 22.56 -18.08
C ASN A 109 12.60 23.10 -19.38
N ARG A 110 11.40 23.68 -19.32
CA ARG A 110 10.78 24.32 -20.48
C ARG A 110 11.65 25.53 -20.89
N PRO A 111 11.99 25.69 -22.19
CA PRO A 111 12.70 26.88 -22.64
C PRO A 111 11.90 28.13 -22.31
N THR A 112 12.61 29.23 -22.06
CA THR A 112 12.02 30.55 -21.87
C THR A 112 11.06 30.83 -23.04
N PRO A 113 9.78 31.12 -22.79
CA PRO A 113 8.86 31.40 -23.88
C PRO A 113 9.36 32.60 -24.69
N ASP A 114 9.34 32.49 -26.03
CA ASP A 114 9.80 33.56 -26.94
C ASP A 114 8.96 34.85 -26.79
N ASN A 115 7.72 34.70 -26.36
CA ASN A 115 6.83 35.82 -26.09
C ASN A 115 6.95 36.22 -24.63
N SER A 116 7.23 37.50 -24.39
CA SER A 116 7.00 38.11 -23.09
C SER A 116 5.53 37.88 -22.70
N PRO A 117 5.22 37.52 -21.45
CA PRO A 117 3.85 37.48 -20.97
C PRO A 117 3.17 38.83 -21.29
N ASN A 118 2.15 38.82 -22.12
CA ASN A 118 1.30 40.00 -22.34
C ASN A 118 0.36 40.09 -21.13
N ILE A 119 0.90 40.63 -20.03
CA ILE A 119 0.13 40.93 -18.83
C ILE A 119 -0.57 42.25 -19.12
N GLU A 120 -1.87 42.19 -19.40
CA GLU A 120 -2.65 43.42 -19.48
C GLU A 120 -2.58 44.13 -18.12
N PRO A 121 -2.39 45.46 -18.11
CA PRO A 121 -2.37 46.20 -16.86
C PRO A 121 -3.67 45.91 -16.11
N ALA A 122 -3.58 45.77 -14.79
CA ALA A 122 -4.76 45.65 -13.96
C ALA A 122 -5.66 46.86 -14.25
N ASN A 123 -6.91 46.61 -14.66
CA ASN A 123 -7.89 47.67 -14.91
C ASN A 123 -8.39 48.28 -13.58
N VAL A 124 -8.11 47.60 -12.46
CA VAL A 124 -8.46 48.03 -11.11
C VAL A 124 -7.29 47.69 -10.20
N ASP A 125 -6.78 48.70 -9.50
CA ASP A 125 -5.89 48.48 -8.38
C ASP A 125 -6.69 47.83 -7.25
N LEU A 126 -6.30 46.62 -6.87
CA LEU A 126 -6.90 45.96 -5.71
C LEU A 126 -6.36 46.63 -4.46
N GLU A 127 -7.24 47.21 -3.64
CA GLU A 127 -6.94 47.65 -2.28
C GLU A 127 -6.65 46.41 -1.41
N ILE A 128 -5.45 45.87 -1.57
CA ILE A 128 -4.92 44.80 -0.75
C ILE A 128 -4.02 45.46 0.29
N ASP A 129 -4.28 45.14 1.55
CA ASP A 129 -3.38 45.51 2.63
C ASP A 129 -2.02 44.83 2.43
N LEU A 130 -1.00 45.64 2.15
CA LEU A 130 0.39 45.19 1.98
C LEU A 130 1.16 45.25 3.30
N GLU A 131 0.52 45.65 4.40
CA GLU A 131 1.14 45.61 5.70
C GLU A 131 1.42 44.16 6.15
N PRO A 132 2.54 43.92 6.84
CA PRO A 132 2.79 42.63 7.44
C PRO A 132 1.63 42.25 8.37
N PRO A 133 1.13 40.99 8.33
CA PRO A 133 0.02 40.58 9.16
C PRO A 133 0.33 40.80 10.64
N SER A 134 -0.63 41.36 11.38
CA SER A 134 -0.44 41.62 12.80
C SER A 134 -0.42 40.31 13.59
N THR A 135 0.19 40.35 14.78
CA THR A 135 0.18 39.20 15.70
C THR A 135 -1.25 38.73 16.03
N GLY A 136 -2.25 39.62 16.00
CA GLY A 136 -3.66 39.28 16.20
C GLY A 136 -4.23 38.41 15.07
N ASP A 137 -3.88 38.74 13.82
CA ASP A 137 -4.35 38.03 12.62
C ASP A 137 -3.80 36.60 12.57
N ILE A 138 -2.52 36.45 12.95
CA ILE A 138 -1.84 35.15 13.01
C ILE A 138 -2.46 34.24 14.08
N LEU A 139 -2.89 34.81 15.21
CA LEU A 139 -3.53 34.05 16.28
C LEU A 139 -4.98 33.68 15.95
N GLY A 140 -5.73 34.57 15.29
CA GLY A 140 -7.10 34.29 14.83
C GLY A 140 -7.17 33.13 13.83
N ALA A 141 -6.19 33.01 12.94
CA ALA A 141 -6.13 31.94 11.93
C ALA A 141 -5.87 30.53 12.49
N LYS A 142 -5.43 30.39 13.75
CA LYS A 142 -5.16 29.09 14.38
C LYS A 142 -6.38 28.41 15.01
N ASN A 143 -7.49 29.13 15.15
CA ASN A 143 -8.67 28.68 15.91
C ASN A 143 -9.89 28.30 15.03
N ASN A 144 -9.68 28.09 13.73
CA ASN A 144 -10.69 27.59 12.78
C ASN A 144 -10.14 26.34 12.08
#